data_AF-A0A833ITL8-F1
#
_entry.id   AF-A0A833ITL8-F1
#
_cell.length_a   1.000
_cell.length_b   1.000
_cell.length_c   1.000
_cell.angle_alpha   90.00
_cell.angle_beta   90.00
_cell.angle_gamma   90.00
#
_symmetry.space_group_name_H-M   'P 1'
#
loop_
_entity.id
_entity.type
_entity.pdbx_description
1 polymer ?
#
loop_
_entity_poly.entity_id
_entity_poly.type
_entity_poly.pdbx_seq_one_letter_code
_entity_poly.pdbx_strand_id
1 'polypeptide(L)'
;MHSLNPSLSACPAVLTVELSLDASASGQRPPPPLDPIAAEKLGWALAEDLKRILGPVDQYGLALIGGLYDLTEILRPGLPLVETLMELYRGSLQGGPFVPQLMALGAPGGHFPISDLAPARQPGAGPMLVIPFLLLGDSQAMDAMERKLEAELLEKGRAGFATEQVIREQFGLQPENLAYATFNDLCALLKLQLEHAGFGGLWTLLEGALFRPQGQERVELETGNLFLRDGGHILSVYYTPAQWLAQAGGTLEGYKRWLQRQRQFLAGLQAHGLSVELIKPDPALSEQCADSALGRAQTLASPADDSYFSERLHIDAAQLPQAAFLTLTEHSLGALGPVAHTVYAQSADGEVLYLGHEYPLSPAGVEAVRRHWEQKASELGLNFHLLQPGRMVMDEDKHRLMPLLED
;
A
#
# COMPACT_ATOMS: atom_id res chain seq x y z
N MET A 1 -40.85 -9.17 12.09
CA MET A 1 -39.87 -8.61 13.04
C MET A 1 -39.36 -7.32 12.44
N HIS A 2 -39.80 -6.17 12.96
CA HIS A 2 -39.32 -4.85 12.54
C HIS A 2 -37.83 -4.72 12.88
N SER A 3 -37.03 -4.22 11.94
CA SER A 3 -35.60 -4.00 12.10
C SER A 3 -35.35 -2.99 13.21
N LEU A 4 -34.71 -3.41 14.30
CA LEU A 4 -34.24 -2.53 15.35
C LEU A 4 -33.01 -1.75 14.83
N ASN A 5 -33.17 -0.42 14.77
CA ASN A 5 -32.21 0.67 14.50
C ASN A 5 -31.66 0.88 13.06
N PRO A 6 -32.42 1.55 12.18
CA PRO A 6 -31.90 2.08 10.91
C PRO A 6 -31.32 3.53 10.95
N SER A 7 -31.07 4.16 12.11
CA SER A 7 -30.58 5.56 12.16
C SER A 7 -29.25 5.81 12.90
N LEU A 8 -28.44 4.78 13.18
CA LEU A 8 -27.12 5.01 13.77
C LEU A 8 -26.09 5.38 12.70
N SER A 9 -25.59 6.61 12.78
CA SER A 9 -24.50 7.14 11.94
C SER A 9 -23.24 7.36 12.76
N ALA A 10 -22.09 7.50 12.08
CA ALA A 10 -20.80 7.71 12.69
C ALA A 10 -20.03 8.85 11.99
N CYS A 11 -19.32 9.66 12.76
CA CYS A 11 -18.32 10.60 12.26
C CYS A 11 -16.93 10.08 12.63
N PRO A 12 -16.11 9.66 11.63
CA PRO A 12 -14.76 9.19 11.89
C PRO A 12 -13.80 10.37 12.08
N ALA A 13 -12.90 10.22 13.06
CA ALA A 13 -11.84 11.17 13.34
C ALA A 13 -10.62 10.44 13.91
N VAL A 14 -9.52 11.15 14.06
CA VAL A 14 -8.29 10.58 14.61
C VAL A 14 -7.68 11.48 15.66
N LEU A 15 -6.91 10.89 16.57
CA LEU A 15 -5.83 11.58 17.26
C LEU A 15 -4.54 11.34 16.48
N THR A 16 -3.96 12.41 15.93
CA THR A 16 -2.64 12.39 15.31
C THR A 16 -1.55 12.36 16.39
N VAL A 17 -0.52 11.55 16.13
CA VAL A 17 0.65 11.37 16.98
C VAL A 17 1.88 11.65 16.13
N GLU A 18 2.37 12.87 16.22
CA GLU A 18 3.55 13.33 15.48
C GLU A 18 4.81 13.04 16.29
N LEU A 19 5.71 12.28 15.68
CA LEU A 19 7.00 11.87 16.22
C LEU A 19 8.11 12.69 15.57
N SER A 20 9.22 12.83 16.29
CA SER A 20 10.40 13.48 15.73
C SER A 20 10.94 12.71 14.52
N LEU A 21 11.51 13.43 13.55
CA LEU A 21 12.11 12.82 12.37
C LEU A 21 13.21 11.80 12.73
N ASP A 22 13.97 12.06 13.80
CA ASP A 22 15.00 11.14 14.30
C ASP A 22 14.40 9.83 14.81
N ALA A 23 13.27 9.90 15.54
CA ALA A 23 12.57 8.72 16.02
C ALA A 23 12.06 7.87 14.84
N SER A 24 11.50 8.51 13.81
CA SER A 24 11.05 7.80 12.60
C SER A 24 12.18 7.25 11.75
N ALA A 25 13.26 8.03 11.57
CA ALA A 25 14.43 7.64 10.79
C ALA A 25 15.17 6.44 11.39
N SER A 26 15.01 6.20 12.70
CA SER A 26 15.52 4.98 13.34
C SER A 26 14.91 3.69 12.79
N GLY A 27 13.83 3.78 12.01
CA GLY A 27 13.17 2.64 11.38
C GLY A 27 12.47 1.71 12.37
N GLN A 28 12.25 2.18 13.61
CA GLN A 28 11.60 1.40 14.64
C GLN A 28 10.18 1.03 14.22
N ARG A 29 9.79 -0.20 14.57
CA ARG A 29 8.43 -0.67 14.42
C ARG A 29 7.51 0.11 15.38
N PRO A 30 6.32 0.59 14.94
CA PRO A 30 5.34 1.17 15.84
C PRO A 30 5.06 0.27 17.06
N PRO A 31 4.78 0.83 18.25
CA PRO A 31 4.57 0.04 19.46
C PRO A 31 3.35 -0.89 19.32
N PRO A 32 3.25 -1.96 20.14
CA PRO A 32 2.09 -2.85 20.12
C PRO A 32 0.81 -2.09 20.53
N PRO A 33 -0.37 -2.59 20.14
CA PRO A 33 -1.63 -2.05 20.66
C PRO A 33 -1.71 -2.17 22.18
N LEU A 34 -2.46 -1.26 22.79
CA LEU A 34 -2.75 -1.21 24.22
C LEU A 34 -3.54 -2.44 24.66
N ASP A 35 -3.32 -2.86 25.91
CA ASP A 35 -4.23 -3.77 26.57
C ASP A 35 -5.61 -3.11 26.81
N PRO A 36 -6.66 -3.90 27.12
CA PRO A 36 -8.01 -3.34 27.32
C PRO A 36 -8.11 -2.25 28.40
N ILE A 37 -7.33 -2.34 29.48
CA ILE A 37 -7.38 -1.36 30.58
C ILE A 37 -6.75 -0.04 30.13
N ALA A 38 -5.61 -0.11 29.44
CA ALA A 38 -4.93 1.06 28.88
C ALA A 38 -5.75 1.71 27.75
N ALA A 39 -6.40 0.90 26.90
CA ALA A 39 -7.32 1.41 25.88
C ALA A 39 -8.51 2.15 26.49
N GLU A 40 -9.11 1.62 27.56
CA GLU A 40 -10.22 2.29 28.26
C GLU A 40 -9.78 3.62 28.88
N LYS A 41 -8.61 3.65 29.53
CA LYS A 41 -8.02 4.90 30.06
C LYS A 41 -7.84 5.95 28.95
N LEU A 42 -7.32 5.54 27.80
CA LEU A 42 -7.19 6.41 26.63
C LEU A 42 -8.57 6.92 26.18
N GLY A 43 -9.56 6.04 26.10
CA GLY A 43 -10.92 6.40 25.72
C GLY A 43 -11.54 7.48 26.60
N TRP A 44 -11.38 7.38 27.91
CA TRP A 44 -11.86 8.40 28.85
C TRP A 44 -11.09 9.72 28.73
N ALA A 45 -9.77 9.68 28.54
CA ALA A 45 -8.98 10.88 28.30
C ALA A 45 -9.40 11.61 27.02
N LEU A 46 -9.65 10.86 25.94
CA LEU A 46 -10.19 11.38 24.68
C LEU A 46 -11.59 11.98 24.86
N ALA A 47 -12.47 11.32 25.61
CA ALA A 47 -13.82 11.84 25.86
C ALA A 47 -13.78 13.21 26.57
N GLU A 48 -12.90 13.38 27.56
CA GLU A 48 -12.71 14.65 28.27
C GLU A 48 -12.15 15.75 27.36
N ASP A 49 -11.19 15.40 26.50
CA ASP A 49 -10.66 16.34 25.51
C ASP A 49 -11.72 16.78 24.50
N LEU A 50 -12.46 15.82 23.93
CA LEU A 50 -13.54 16.11 22.99
C LEU A 50 -14.65 16.93 23.65
N LYS A 51 -14.98 16.68 24.93
CA LYS A 51 -15.93 17.49 25.68
C LYS A 51 -15.45 18.94 25.87
N ARG A 52 -14.16 19.13 26.13
CA ARG A 52 -13.54 20.46 26.25
C ARG A 52 -13.54 21.21 24.91
N ILE A 53 -13.27 20.51 23.81
CA ILE A 53 -13.14 21.11 22.46
C ILE A 53 -14.53 21.37 21.85
N LEU A 54 -15.39 20.36 21.88
CA LEU A 54 -16.70 20.34 21.20
C LEU A 54 -17.86 20.67 22.15
N GLY A 55 -17.65 20.89 23.44
CA GLY A 55 -18.74 21.06 24.41
C GLY A 55 -19.42 19.72 24.75
N PRO A 56 -20.69 19.72 25.22
CA PRO A 56 -21.35 18.49 25.67
C PRO A 56 -21.40 17.40 24.58
N VAL A 57 -20.73 16.28 24.83
CA VAL A 57 -20.69 15.09 23.95
C VAL A 57 -21.34 13.86 24.57
N ASP A 58 -21.89 13.98 25.79
CA ASP A 58 -22.43 12.85 26.57
C ASP A 58 -23.65 12.17 25.90
N GLN A 59 -24.23 12.80 24.88
CA GLN A 59 -25.33 12.26 24.06
C GLN A 59 -24.85 11.42 22.85
N TYR A 60 -23.53 11.31 22.64
CA TYR A 60 -22.92 10.55 21.56
C TYR A 60 -22.13 9.37 22.12
N GLY A 61 -22.15 8.26 21.39
CA GLY A 61 -21.22 7.16 21.61
C GLY A 61 -19.82 7.54 21.18
N LEU A 62 -18.81 6.98 21.83
CA LEU A 62 -17.41 7.10 21.44
C LEU A 62 -16.82 5.69 21.30
N ALA A 63 -16.36 5.33 20.11
CA ALA A 63 -15.65 4.08 19.86
C ALA A 63 -14.22 4.37 19.46
N LEU A 64 -13.24 3.67 20.01
CA LEU A 64 -11.83 3.81 19.60
C LEU A 64 -11.12 2.47 19.62
N ILE A 65 -9.99 2.42 18.90
CA ILE A 65 -9.06 1.30 18.95
C ILE A 65 -7.78 1.79 19.63
N GLY A 66 -7.32 1.06 20.65
CA GLY A 66 -6.07 1.33 21.36
C GLY A 66 -4.83 0.94 20.54
N GLY A 67 -4.78 1.27 19.26
CA GLY A 67 -3.68 0.96 18.34
C GLY A 67 -3.20 2.22 17.61
N LEU A 68 -1.93 2.19 17.19
CA LEU A 68 -1.34 3.22 16.34
C LEU A 68 -1.23 2.69 14.92
N TYR A 69 -1.74 3.48 13.97
CA TYR A 69 -1.81 3.14 12.56
C TYR A 69 -1.03 4.15 11.74
N ASP A 70 -0.43 3.69 10.64
CA ASP A 70 0.01 4.58 9.57
C ASP A 70 -1.20 5.14 8.80
N LEU A 71 -1.07 6.34 8.22
CA LEU A 71 -2.15 6.96 7.44
C LEU A 71 -2.63 6.06 6.29
N THR A 72 -1.73 5.27 5.71
CA THR A 72 -2.04 4.31 4.64
C THR A 72 -2.98 3.18 5.08
N GLU A 73 -3.03 2.88 6.38
CA GLU A 73 -3.92 1.86 6.94
C GLU A 73 -5.34 2.40 7.16
N ILE A 74 -5.46 3.72 7.39
CA ILE A 74 -6.74 4.39 7.68
C ILE A 74 -7.42 4.87 6.40
N LEU A 75 -6.66 5.50 5.51
CA LEU A 75 -7.15 6.07 4.26
C LEU A 75 -7.20 5.01 3.16
N ARG A 76 -8.07 4.01 3.34
CA ARG A 76 -8.32 2.93 2.39
C ARG A 76 -9.71 3.05 1.75
N PRO A 77 -9.89 2.68 0.48
CA PRO A 77 -11.20 2.69 -0.18
C PRO A 77 -12.24 1.93 0.64
N GLY A 78 -13.41 2.53 0.83
CA GLY A 78 -14.49 1.97 1.65
C GLY A 78 -14.30 2.07 3.17
N LEU A 79 -13.21 2.69 3.65
CA LEU A 79 -12.92 2.92 5.07
C LEU A 79 -13.16 1.69 5.96
N PRO A 80 -12.56 0.52 5.66
CA PRO A 80 -12.91 -0.76 6.28
C PRO A 80 -12.78 -0.76 7.81
N LEU A 81 -11.82 -0.01 8.37
CA LEU A 81 -11.66 0.13 9.81
C LEU A 81 -12.84 0.85 10.46
N VAL A 82 -13.38 1.88 9.80
CA VAL A 82 -14.56 2.63 10.27
C VAL A 82 -15.79 1.72 10.28
N GLU A 83 -16.02 0.99 9.18
CA GLU A 83 -17.14 0.05 9.07
C GLU A 83 -17.06 -1.04 10.15
N THR A 84 -15.88 -1.68 10.30
CA THR A 84 -15.67 -2.73 11.30
C THR A 84 -15.90 -2.22 12.73
N LEU A 85 -15.38 -1.03 13.05
CA LEU A 85 -15.55 -0.45 14.38
C LEU A 85 -17.00 -0.02 14.66
N MET A 86 -17.71 0.48 13.64
CA MET A 86 -19.14 0.81 13.72
C MET A 86 -19.99 -0.45 13.94
N GLU A 87 -19.69 -1.55 13.24
CA GLU A 87 -20.36 -2.84 13.42
C GLU A 87 -20.17 -3.39 14.85
N LEU A 88 -18.95 -3.31 15.38
CA LEU A 88 -18.67 -3.70 16.76
C LEU A 88 -19.45 -2.85 17.76
N TYR A 89 -19.52 -1.53 17.54
CA TYR A 89 -20.30 -0.65 18.39
C TYR A 89 -21.79 -1.01 18.34
N ARG A 90 -22.35 -1.25 17.14
CA ARG A 90 -23.74 -1.72 16.99
C ARG A 90 -23.98 -3.04 17.73
N GLY A 91 -23.05 -3.98 17.64
CA GLY A 91 -23.13 -5.27 18.36
C GLY A 91 -23.17 -5.10 19.88
N SER A 92 -22.44 -4.12 20.43
CA SER A 92 -22.40 -3.84 21.86
C SER A 92 -23.73 -3.35 22.44
N LEU A 93 -24.64 -2.83 21.61
CA LEU A 93 -25.99 -2.39 22.02
C LEU A 93 -26.97 -3.55 22.23
N GLN A 94 -26.57 -4.80 21.93
CA GLN A 94 -27.38 -6.02 22.11
C GLN A 94 -28.80 -5.96 21.48
N GLY A 95 -28.95 -5.19 20.39
CA GLY A 95 -30.24 -4.98 19.72
C GLY A 95 -31.23 -4.07 20.48
N GLY A 96 -30.79 -3.44 21.58
CA GLY A 96 -31.56 -2.45 22.33
C GLY A 96 -31.60 -1.06 21.67
N PRO A 97 -32.30 -0.09 22.28
CA PRO A 97 -32.24 1.31 21.83
C PRO A 97 -30.81 1.85 21.91
N PHE A 98 -30.50 2.86 21.10
CA PHE A 98 -29.21 3.54 21.19
C PHE A 98 -29.03 4.15 22.58
N VAL A 99 -27.95 3.76 23.25
CA VAL A 99 -27.49 4.35 24.50
C VAL A 99 -26.04 4.82 24.25
N PRO A 100 -25.75 6.12 24.43
CA PRO A 100 -24.39 6.63 24.36
C PRO A 100 -23.48 5.88 25.33
N GLN A 101 -22.40 5.31 24.84
CA GLN A 101 -21.39 4.64 25.65
C GLN A 101 -19.99 4.81 25.07
N LEU A 102 -18.98 4.69 25.92
CA LEU A 102 -17.59 4.59 25.53
C LEU A 102 -17.27 3.12 25.25
N MET A 103 -16.77 2.81 24.05
CA MET A 103 -16.24 1.52 23.67
C MET A 103 -14.78 1.66 23.27
N ALA A 104 -13.87 1.25 24.15
CA ALA A 104 -12.44 1.21 23.86
C ALA A 104 -11.99 -0.22 23.57
N LEU A 105 -11.49 -0.47 22.36
CA LEU A 105 -10.98 -1.78 21.97
C LEU A 105 -9.48 -1.85 22.23
N GLY A 106 -9.08 -2.63 23.24
CA GLY A 106 -7.68 -3.05 23.42
C GLY A 106 -7.42 -4.45 22.88
N ALA A 107 -6.17 -4.85 22.87
CA ALA A 107 -5.70 -6.14 22.38
C ALA A 107 -5.18 -7.01 23.54
N PRO A 108 -6.02 -7.90 24.12
CA PRO A 108 -5.57 -8.83 25.16
C PRO A 108 -4.40 -9.68 24.66
N GLY A 109 -3.26 -9.66 25.37
CA GLY A 109 -2.07 -10.38 24.92
C GLY A 109 -1.48 -9.87 23.60
N GLY A 110 -1.76 -8.61 23.24
CA GLY A 110 -1.18 -7.91 22.08
C GLY A 110 -1.83 -8.23 20.73
N HIS A 111 -2.95 -8.96 20.70
CA HIS A 111 -3.64 -9.34 19.46
C HIS A 111 -5.13 -8.99 19.54
N PHE A 112 -5.67 -8.43 18.46
CA PHE A 112 -7.11 -8.23 18.31
C PHE A 112 -7.78 -9.52 17.85
N PRO A 113 -8.99 -9.86 18.34
CA PRO A 113 -9.74 -11.01 17.84
C PRO A 113 -10.13 -10.91 16.37
N ILE A 114 -10.33 -9.68 15.88
CA ILE A 114 -10.58 -9.38 14.47
C ILE A 114 -9.27 -8.86 13.87
N SER A 115 -8.71 -9.60 12.91
CA SER A 115 -7.44 -9.28 12.26
C SER A 115 -7.43 -7.91 11.61
N ASP A 116 -8.57 -7.49 11.07
CA ASP A 116 -8.71 -6.26 10.28
C ASP A 116 -8.60 -5.00 11.15
N LEU A 117 -8.72 -5.15 12.47
CA LEU A 117 -8.45 -4.08 13.44
C LEU A 117 -6.99 -4.05 13.87
N ALA A 118 -6.18 -5.07 13.59
CA ALA A 118 -4.79 -5.07 14.03
C ALA A 118 -3.96 -4.11 13.17
N PRO A 119 -3.24 -3.15 13.78
CA PRO A 119 -2.31 -2.31 13.03
C PRO A 119 -1.17 -3.16 12.46
N ALA A 120 -0.76 -2.87 11.24
CA ALA A 120 0.27 -3.60 10.51
C ALA A 120 1.66 -3.46 11.14
N ARG A 121 1.93 -2.32 11.78
CA ARG A 121 3.20 -2.02 12.48
C ARG A 121 4.42 -2.32 11.62
N GLN A 122 4.39 -1.84 10.38
CA GLN A 122 5.53 -2.01 9.47
C GLN A 122 6.71 -1.16 9.94
N PRO A 123 7.96 -1.68 9.91
CA PRO A 123 9.14 -0.86 10.13
C PRO A 123 9.21 0.28 9.11
N GLY A 124 9.68 1.45 9.54
CA GLY A 124 9.77 2.62 8.66
C GLY A 124 8.45 3.34 8.41
N ALA A 125 7.45 3.16 9.28
CA ALA A 125 6.26 4.01 9.31
C ALA A 125 6.64 5.49 9.42
N GLY A 126 5.82 6.36 8.83
CA GLY A 126 6.10 7.79 8.78
C GLY A 126 6.13 8.47 10.16
N PRO A 127 6.51 9.75 10.24
CA PRO A 127 6.52 10.51 11.49
C PRO A 127 5.13 10.79 12.06
N MET A 128 4.08 10.58 11.28
CA MET A 128 2.71 10.78 11.72
C MET A 128 2.00 9.42 11.80
N LEU A 129 1.74 8.98 13.03
CA LEU A 129 0.83 7.88 13.32
C LEU A 129 -0.52 8.42 13.78
N VAL A 130 -1.55 7.59 13.76
CA VAL A 130 -2.89 7.99 14.17
C VAL A 130 -3.57 6.94 15.04
N ILE A 131 -4.43 7.40 15.95
CA ILE A 131 -5.35 6.57 16.72
C ILE A 131 -6.76 6.88 16.24
N PRO A 132 -7.44 5.97 15.52
CA PRO A 132 -8.77 6.20 14.99
C PRO A 132 -9.84 6.07 16.08
N PHE A 133 -10.84 6.94 16.00
CA PHE A 133 -12.05 6.86 16.81
C PHE A 133 -13.28 7.31 16.03
N LEU A 134 -14.46 6.89 16.48
CA LEU A 134 -15.76 7.25 15.92
C LEU A 134 -16.59 7.93 17.00
N LEU A 135 -17.23 9.04 16.63
CA LEU A 135 -18.38 9.56 17.36
C LEU A 135 -19.65 9.00 16.72
N LEU A 136 -20.53 8.40 17.52
CA LEU A 136 -21.74 7.73 17.03
C LEU A 136 -23.00 8.34 17.62
N GLY A 137 -24.06 8.41 16.84
CA GLY A 137 -25.33 8.95 17.28
C GLY A 137 -26.42 8.80 16.24
N ASP A 138 -27.60 9.34 16.55
CA ASP A 138 -28.69 9.38 15.58
C ASP A 138 -28.28 10.24 14.37
N SER A 139 -28.62 9.78 13.16
CA SER A 139 -28.27 10.42 11.88
C SER A 139 -28.55 11.93 11.87
N GLN A 140 -29.68 12.39 12.42
CA GLN A 140 -30.00 13.82 12.40
C GLN A 140 -29.07 14.65 13.29
N ALA A 141 -28.58 14.07 14.39
CA ALA A 141 -27.65 14.72 15.30
C ALA A 141 -26.20 14.70 14.77
N MET A 142 -25.88 13.75 13.88
CA MET A 142 -24.53 13.59 13.33
C MET A 142 -24.18 14.65 12.27
N ASP A 143 -25.12 15.08 11.43
CA ASP A 143 -24.86 16.16 10.44
C ASP A 143 -24.40 17.49 11.08
N ALA A 144 -24.88 17.78 12.29
CA ALA A 144 -24.45 18.94 13.06
C ALA A 144 -23.09 18.71 13.73
N MET A 145 -22.84 17.48 14.19
CA MET A 145 -21.57 17.10 14.80
C MET A 145 -20.43 17.11 13.78
N GLU A 146 -20.65 16.60 12.57
CA GLU A 146 -19.66 16.59 11.49
C GLU A 146 -19.17 18.01 11.18
N ARG A 147 -20.09 18.95 10.94
CA ARG A 147 -19.75 20.36 10.73
C ARG A 147 -19.01 20.99 11.91
N LYS A 148 -19.32 20.55 13.13
CA LYS A 148 -18.65 21.03 14.34
C LYS A 148 -17.23 20.49 14.46
N LEU A 149 -17.02 19.21 14.14
CA LEU A 149 -15.70 18.60 14.10
C LEU A 149 -14.80 19.33 13.11
N GLU A 150 -15.27 19.52 11.87
CA GLU A 150 -14.50 20.22 10.83
C GLU A 150 -14.13 21.66 11.23
N ALA A 151 -15.02 22.37 11.93
CA ALA A 151 -14.77 23.75 12.35
C ALA A 151 -13.82 23.86 13.56
N GLU A 152 -14.00 23.01 14.57
CA GLU A 152 -13.32 23.17 15.88
C GLU A 152 -12.01 22.40 15.97
N LEU A 153 -11.87 21.24 15.31
CA LEU A 153 -10.65 20.43 15.39
C LEU A 153 -9.46 21.14 14.72
N LEU A 154 -9.70 21.82 13.60
CA LEU A 154 -8.66 22.56 12.88
C LEU A 154 -7.97 23.64 13.73
N GLU A 155 -8.74 24.35 14.58
CA GLU A 155 -8.21 25.46 15.39
C GLU A 155 -7.85 25.07 16.82
N LYS A 156 -8.63 24.19 17.45
CA LYS A 156 -8.56 23.89 18.89
C LYS A 156 -8.30 22.42 19.20
N GLY A 157 -8.01 21.61 18.19
CA GLY A 157 -7.86 20.16 18.29
C GLY A 157 -6.67 19.65 19.12
N ARG A 158 -5.98 20.46 19.91
CA ARG A 158 -4.85 19.94 20.72
C ARG A 158 -5.34 19.00 21.82
N ALA A 159 -4.64 17.87 21.95
CA ALA A 159 -4.85 16.93 23.04
C ALA A 159 -4.49 17.56 24.40
N GLY A 160 -5.20 17.17 25.44
CA GLY A 160 -4.95 17.57 26.81
C GLY A 160 -3.89 16.71 27.47
N PHE A 161 -3.49 17.15 28.67
CA PHE A 161 -2.42 16.51 29.44
C PHE A 161 -2.69 15.03 29.77
N ALA A 162 -3.93 14.66 30.09
CA ALA A 162 -4.28 13.28 30.40
C ALA A 162 -4.09 12.34 29.20
N THR A 163 -4.51 12.78 28.01
CA THR A 163 -4.31 12.03 26.75
C THR A 163 -2.82 11.88 26.47
N GLU A 164 -2.06 12.98 26.56
CA GLU A 164 -0.61 12.96 26.35
C GLU A 164 0.10 12.01 27.33
N GLN A 165 -0.30 12.03 28.61
CA GLN A 165 0.26 11.14 29.63
C GLN A 165 0.02 9.66 29.29
N VAL A 166 -1.20 9.31 28.85
CA VAL A 166 -1.51 7.94 28.42
C VAL A 166 -0.65 7.53 27.21
N ILE A 167 -0.48 8.42 26.22
CA ILE A 167 0.39 8.14 25.06
C ILE A 167 1.84 7.90 25.50
N ARG A 168 2.39 8.76 26.36
CA ARG A 168 3.77 8.65 26.82
C ARG A 168 4.01 7.40 27.66
N GLU A 169 3.10 7.08 28.58
CA GLU A 169 3.26 5.97 29.52
C GLU A 169 2.92 4.61 28.91
N GLN A 170 1.83 4.52 28.14
CA GLN A 170 1.32 3.23 27.67
C GLN A 170 1.91 2.80 26.33
N PHE A 171 2.16 3.73 25.41
CA PHE A 171 2.87 3.43 24.15
C PHE A 171 4.39 3.61 24.25
N GLY A 172 4.89 4.28 25.29
CA GLY A 172 6.32 4.56 25.44
C GLY A 172 6.86 5.57 24.42
N LEU A 173 5.99 6.43 23.88
CA LEU A 173 6.35 7.40 22.85
C LEU A 173 6.61 8.79 23.44
N GLN A 174 7.37 9.61 22.71
CA GLN A 174 7.56 11.01 23.05
C GLN A 174 7.04 11.86 21.88
N PRO A 175 5.72 12.12 21.80
CA PRO A 175 5.17 12.91 20.70
C PRO A 175 5.67 14.36 20.78
N GLU A 176 5.99 14.93 19.62
CA GLU A 176 6.24 16.36 19.44
C GLU A 176 4.93 17.14 19.42
N ASN A 177 3.89 16.53 18.85
CA ASN A 177 2.56 17.13 18.75
C ASN A 177 1.46 16.06 18.80
N LEU A 178 0.34 16.42 19.42
CA LEU A 178 -0.86 15.60 19.55
C LEU A 178 -2.08 16.46 19.20
N ALA A 179 -2.76 16.12 18.12
CA ALA A 179 -3.93 16.88 17.66
C ALA A 179 -5.02 15.96 17.10
N TYR A 180 -6.27 16.28 17.45
CA TYR A 180 -7.46 15.73 16.84
C TYR A 180 -7.65 16.29 15.43
N ALA A 181 -7.98 15.43 14.49
CA ALA A 181 -8.20 15.80 13.10
C ALA A 181 -9.36 14.98 12.51
N THR A 182 -10.09 15.57 11.57
CA THR A 182 -11.09 14.83 10.78
C THR A 182 -10.41 13.99 9.71
N PHE A 183 -11.15 13.07 9.09
CA PHE A 183 -10.63 12.34 7.93
C PHE A 183 -10.41 13.27 6.72
N ASN A 184 -11.20 14.35 6.61
CA ASN A 184 -11.00 15.36 5.58
C ASN A 184 -9.68 16.14 5.79
N ASP A 185 -9.35 16.49 7.04
CA ASP A 185 -8.06 17.09 7.39
C ASP A 185 -6.89 16.17 7.02
N LEU A 186 -7.00 14.87 7.33
CA LEU A 186 -5.98 13.89 6.95
C LEU A 186 -5.81 13.79 5.44
N CYS A 187 -6.92 13.78 4.70
CA CYS A 187 -6.92 13.77 3.24
C CYS A 187 -6.24 15.01 2.68
N ALA A 188 -6.54 16.20 3.22
CA ALA A 188 -5.94 17.46 2.81
C ALA A 188 -4.42 17.48 3.09
N LEU A 189 -4.01 16.98 4.26
CA LEU A 189 -2.59 16.87 4.64
C LEU A 189 -1.84 15.89 3.72
N LEU A 190 -2.41 14.70 3.49
CA LEU A 190 -1.81 13.69 2.61
C LEU A 190 -1.70 14.22 1.18
N LYS A 191 -2.75 14.87 0.66
CA LYS A 191 -2.74 15.51 -0.65
C LYS A 191 -1.58 16.49 -0.80
N LEU A 192 -1.44 17.43 0.14
CA LEU A 192 -0.38 18.43 0.10
C LEU A 192 1.02 17.80 0.15
N GLN A 193 1.20 16.78 0.99
CA GLN A 193 2.46 16.02 1.10
C GLN A 193 2.80 15.31 -0.22
N LEU A 194 1.83 14.62 -0.83
CA LEU A 194 2.03 13.94 -2.11
C LEU A 194 2.31 14.92 -3.24
N GLU A 195 1.58 16.03 -3.32
CA GLU A 195 1.80 17.08 -4.32
C GLU A 195 3.21 17.67 -4.22
N HIS A 196 3.65 18.03 -3.01
CA HIS A 196 5.01 18.53 -2.78
C HIS A 196 6.10 17.50 -3.12
N ALA A 197 5.82 16.21 -2.94
CA ALA A 197 6.74 15.13 -3.29
C ALA A 197 6.70 14.73 -4.79
N GLY A 198 5.87 15.39 -5.60
CA GLY A 198 5.70 15.07 -7.03
C GLY A 198 4.89 13.79 -7.27
N PHE A 199 3.99 13.45 -6.35
CA PHE A 199 3.06 12.32 -6.38
C PHE A 199 1.60 12.77 -6.50
N GLY A 200 1.32 13.96 -7.04
CA GLY A 200 -0.05 14.44 -7.24
C GLY A 200 -0.94 13.45 -8.03
N GLY A 201 -0.36 12.75 -9.02
CA GLY A 201 -1.08 11.68 -9.74
C GLY A 201 -1.47 10.48 -8.87
N LEU A 202 -0.68 10.18 -7.83
CA LEU A 202 -1.04 9.14 -6.84
C LEU A 202 -2.26 9.59 -6.05
N TRP A 203 -2.29 10.85 -5.60
CA TRP A 203 -3.45 11.43 -4.94
C TRP A 203 -4.70 11.37 -5.83
N THR A 204 -4.60 11.69 -7.12
CA THR A 204 -5.74 11.60 -8.04
C THR A 204 -6.37 10.19 -8.05
N LEU A 205 -5.55 9.14 -8.05
CA LEU A 205 -6.04 7.76 -8.01
C LEU A 205 -6.67 7.42 -6.64
N LEU A 206 -6.03 7.84 -5.55
CA LEU A 206 -6.51 7.61 -4.18
C LEU A 206 -7.81 8.34 -3.89
N GLU A 207 -7.89 9.63 -4.21
CA GLU A 207 -9.08 10.48 -4.07
C GLU A 207 -10.27 9.89 -4.83
N GLY A 208 -10.01 9.45 -6.08
CA GLY A 208 -10.98 8.70 -6.88
C GLY A 208 -11.50 7.47 -6.15
N ALA A 209 -10.61 6.63 -5.63
CA ALA A 209 -10.99 5.42 -4.93
C ALA A 209 -11.74 5.66 -3.61
N LEU A 210 -11.37 6.71 -2.88
CA LEU A 210 -11.98 7.05 -1.57
C LEU A 210 -13.37 7.65 -1.72
N PHE A 211 -13.54 8.62 -2.63
CA PHE A 211 -14.76 9.43 -2.71
C PHE A 211 -15.65 9.14 -3.92
N ARG A 212 -15.10 8.52 -4.97
CA ARG A 212 -15.81 8.20 -6.20
C ARG A 212 -15.55 6.75 -6.60
N PRO A 213 -15.95 5.76 -5.77
CA PRO A 213 -15.62 4.35 -6.01
C PRO A 213 -16.10 3.85 -7.37
N GLN A 214 -17.22 4.37 -7.91
CA GLN A 214 -17.73 4.01 -9.24
C GLN A 214 -17.09 4.80 -10.39
N GLY A 215 -16.27 5.81 -10.07
CA GLY A 215 -15.52 6.59 -11.06
C GLY A 215 -14.36 5.80 -11.65
N GLN A 216 -13.85 6.31 -12.77
CA GLN A 216 -12.66 5.82 -13.44
C GLN A 216 -11.67 6.97 -13.60
N GLU A 217 -10.39 6.68 -13.46
CA GLU A 217 -9.33 7.67 -13.54
C GLU A 217 -8.24 7.17 -14.46
N ARG A 218 -7.76 8.07 -15.31
CA ARG A 218 -6.57 7.88 -16.12
C ARG A 218 -5.52 8.86 -15.61
N VAL A 219 -4.39 8.33 -15.16
CA VAL A 219 -3.23 9.11 -14.76
C VAL A 219 -2.04 8.71 -15.60
N GLU A 220 -1.51 9.67 -16.34
CA GLU A 220 -0.29 9.52 -17.14
C GLU A 220 0.78 10.45 -16.57
N LEU A 221 1.95 9.89 -16.27
CA LEU A 221 3.07 10.65 -15.72
C LEU A 221 3.99 11.12 -16.84
N GLU A 222 4.75 12.20 -16.59
CA GLU A 222 5.79 12.68 -17.52
C GLU A 222 6.85 11.62 -17.84
N THR A 223 7.06 10.67 -16.94
CA THR A 223 7.97 9.53 -17.15
C THR A 223 7.41 8.46 -18.08
N GLY A 224 6.16 8.58 -18.54
CA GLY A 224 5.49 7.63 -19.43
C GLY A 224 4.77 6.48 -18.72
N ASN A 225 4.62 6.57 -17.39
CA ASN A 225 3.81 5.61 -16.63
C ASN A 225 2.32 5.89 -16.85
N LEU A 226 1.54 4.83 -17.06
CA LEU A 226 0.09 4.92 -17.22
C LEU A 226 -0.58 4.09 -16.14
N PHE A 227 -1.54 4.71 -15.45
CA PHE A 227 -2.39 4.08 -14.44
C PHE A 227 -3.86 4.31 -14.82
N LEU A 228 -4.63 3.23 -14.85
CA LEU A 228 -6.06 3.24 -15.10
C LEU A 228 -6.75 2.67 -13.87
N ARG A 229 -7.62 3.46 -13.22
CA ARG A 229 -8.39 3.01 -12.07
C ARG A 229 -9.79 2.58 -12.47
N ASP A 230 -10.23 1.48 -11.85
CA ASP A 230 -11.61 1.04 -11.78
C ASP A 230 -11.92 0.56 -10.35
N GLY A 231 -12.72 1.31 -9.59
CA GLY A 231 -12.98 0.97 -8.20
C GLY A 231 -11.70 0.88 -7.35
N GLY A 232 -11.53 -0.24 -6.64
CA GLY A 232 -10.34 -0.56 -5.85
C GLY A 232 -9.20 -1.21 -6.65
N HIS A 233 -9.31 -1.24 -7.97
CA HIS A 233 -8.39 -1.91 -8.88
C HIS A 233 -7.66 -0.90 -9.77
N ILE A 234 -6.37 -1.11 -9.98
CA ILE A 234 -5.51 -0.31 -10.83
C ILE A 234 -4.90 -1.22 -11.89
N LEU A 235 -4.99 -0.82 -13.15
CA LEU A 235 -4.25 -1.42 -14.25
C LEU A 235 -3.10 -0.48 -14.63
N SER A 236 -1.90 -1.02 -14.78
CA SER A 236 -0.75 -0.22 -15.19
C SER A 236 0.13 -0.95 -16.20
N VAL A 237 0.60 -0.20 -17.20
CA VAL A 237 1.44 -0.76 -18.26
C VAL A 237 2.85 -1.02 -17.72
N TYR A 238 3.39 -2.21 -17.99
CA TYR A 238 4.77 -2.58 -17.67
C TYR A 238 5.60 -2.77 -18.95
N TYR A 239 6.74 -2.07 -19.04
CA TYR A 239 7.72 -2.23 -20.11
C TYR A 239 8.92 -3.06 -19.65
N THR A 240 9.30 -4.06 -20.47
CA THR A 240 10.64 -4.67 -20.36
C THR A 240 11.72 -3.67 -20.82
N PRO A 241 12.99 -3.84 -20.41
CA PRO A 241 14.09 -2.99 -20.88
C PRO A 241 14.19 -2.96 -22.41
N ALA A 242 14.05 -4.10 -23.09
CA ALA A 242 14.11 -4.18 -24.54
C ALA A 242 12.96 -3.41 -25.21
N GLN A 243 11.73 -3.57 -24.70
CA GLN A 243 10.56 -2.82 -25.20
C GLN A 243 10.71 -1.32 -24.99
N TRP A 244 11.26 -0.89 -23.85
CA TRP A 244 11.51 0.53 -23.57
C TRP A 244 12.57 1.12 -24.50
N LEU A 245 13.71 0.45 -24.65
CA LEU A 245 14.82 0.93 -25.48
C LEU A 245 14.48 0.95 -26.97
N ALA A 246 13.54 0.12 -27.41
CA ALA A 246 13.04 0.14 -28.79
C ALA A 246 12.13 1.36 -29.09
N GLN A 247 11.66 2.10 -28.08
CA GLN A 247 10.86 3.30 -28.29
C GLN A 247 11.72 4.46 -28.82
N ALA A 248 11.09 5.38 -29.56
CA ALA A 248 11.76 6.59 -30.02
C ALA A 248 12.27 7.42 -28.82
N GLY A 249 13.59 7.60 -28.71
CA GLY A 249 14.22 8.29 -27.57
C GLY A 249 14.34 7.45 -26.29
N GLY A 250 14.07 6.14 -26.36
CA GLY A 250 14.27 5.19 -25.27
C GLY A 250 15.74 5.16 -24.84
N THR A 251 16.01 5.49 -23.57
CA THR A 251 17.34 5.42 -22.97
C THR A 251 17.31 4.60 -21.69
N LEU A 252 18.46 4.07 -21.28
CA LEU A 252 18.59 3.31 -20.04
C LEU A 252 18.30 4.16 -18.80
N GLU A 253 18.76 5.41 -18.81
CA GLU A 253 18.46 6.37 -17.75
C GLU A 253 16.97 6.72 -17.72
N GLY A 254 16.31 6.84 -18.88
CA GLY A 254 14.87 6.99 -18.97
C GLY A 254 14.13 5.80 -18.36
N TYR A 255 14.56 4.57 -18.69
CA TYR A 255 13.97 3.34 -18.15
C TYR A 255 14.09 3.28 -16.63
N LYS A 256 15.27 3.62 -16.10
CA LYS A 256 15.52 3.67 -14.66
C LYS A 256 14.57 4.63 -13.95
N ARG A 257 14.36 5.84 -14.50
CA ARG A 257 13.41 6.83 -13.94
C ARG A 257 11.97 6.34 -14.01
N TRP A 258 11.56 5.79 -15.16
CA TRP A 258 10.23 5.20 -15.36
C TRP A 258 9.96 4.06 -14.38
N LEU A 259 10.89 3.12 -14.22
CA LEU A 259 10.75 1.98 -13.33
C LEU A 259 10.76 2.39 -11.86
N GLN A 260 11.58 3.38 -11.49
CA GLN A 260 11.56 3.97 -10.16
C GLN A 260 10.18 4.54 -9.84
N ARG A 261 9.61 5.37 -10.73
CA ARG A 261 8.27 5.93 -10.56
C ARG A 261 7.19 4.85 -10.53
N GLN A 262 7.29 3.84 -11.39
CA GLN A 262 6.39 2.69 -11.40
C GLN A 262 6.35 2.04 -10.01
N ARG A 263 7.50 1.61 -9.49
CA ARG A 263 7.58 0.91 -8.20
C ARG A 263 7.09 1.77 -7.03
N GLN A 264 7.40 3.07 -7.03
CA GLN A 264 6.93 3.99 -5.98
C GLN A 264 5.41 4.15 -5.99
N PHE A 265 4.79 4.29 -7.17
CA PHE A 265 3.34 4.37 -7.30
C PHE A 265 2.67 3.05 -6.90
N LEU A 266 3.18 1.92 -7.37
CA LEU A 266 2.66 0.59 -6.99
C LEU A 266 2.67 0.40 -5.48
N ALA A 267 3.81 0.68 -4.83
CA ALA A 267 3.95 0.56 -3.38
C ALA A 267 2.98 1.48 -2.63
N GLY A 268 2.84 2.74 -3.06
CA GLY A 268 1.90 3.69 -2.46
C GLY A 268 0.44 3.24 -2.59
N LEU A 269 0.02 2.84 -3.79
CA LEU A 269 -1.34 2.33 -4.04
C LEU A 269 -1.64 1.10 -3.18
N GLN A 270 -0.72 0.13 -3.14
CA GLN A 270 -0.86 -1.09 -2.36
C GLN A 270 -0.89 -0.83 -0.85
N ALA A 271 -0.11 0.13 -0.35
CA ALA A 271 -0.15 0.51 1.07
C ALA A 271 -1.55 1.01 1.50
N HIS A 272 -2.22 1.74 0.61
CA HIS A 272 -3.61 2.20 0.75
C HIS A 272 -4.67 1.11 0.41
N GLY A 273 -4.26 -0.14 0.23
CA GLY A 273 -5.18 -1.25 -0.02
C GLY A 273 -5.76 -1.31 -1.44
N LEU A 274 -5.21 -0.56 -2.40
CA LEU A 274 -5.55 -0.71 -3.81
C LEU A 274 -4.80 -1.89 -4.40
N SER A 275 -5.53 -2.74 -5.12
CA SER A 275 -4.90 -3.79 -5.92
C SER A 275 -4.35 -3.20 -7.21
N VAL A 276 -3.18 -3.68 -7.63
CA VAL A 276 -2.57 -3.25 -8.89
C VAL A 276 -2.20 -4.46 -9.73
N GLU A 277 -2.64 -4.43 -10.98
CA GLU A 277 -2.32 -5.41 -11.99
C GLU A 277 -1.48 -4.77 -13.10
N LEU A 278 -0.39 -5.45 -13.46
CA LEU A 278 0.51 -5.01 -14.51
C LEU A 278 0.15 -5.68 -15.83
N ILE A 279 -0.02 -4.87 -16.87
CA ILE A 279 -0.39 -5.33 -18.21
C ILE A 279 0.71 -5.06 -19.22
N LYS A 280 0.66 -5.82 -20.32
CA LYS A 280 1.56 -5.61 -21.46
C LYS A 280 1.27 -4.27 -22.14
N PRO A 281 2.30 -3.64 -22.75
CA PRO A 281 2.11 -2.40 -23.47
C PRO A 281 1.26 -2.63 -24.72
N ASP A 282 0.36 -1.69 -24.98
CA ASP A 282 -0.49 -1.67 -26.16
C ASP A 282 -0.62 -0.23 -26.66
N PRO A 283 -0.19 0.07 -27.91
CA PRO A 283 -0.25 1.41 -28.48
C PRO A 283 -1.66 2.04 -28.47
N ALA A 284 -2.72 1.23 -28.50
CA ALA A 284 -4.08 1.78 -28.49
C ALA A 284 -4.44 2.42 -27.14
N LEU A 285 -3.74 2.08 -26.05
CA LEU A 285 -4.01 2.65 -24.73
C LEU A 285 -3.65 4.12 -24.64
N SER A 286 -2.72 4.64 -25.45
CA SER A 286 -2.34 6.06 -25.40
C SER A 286 -3.37 7.00 -26.03
N GLU A 287 -4.14 6.52 -27.01
CA GLU A 287 -5.09 7.33 -27.78
C GLU A 287 -6.52 7.30 -27.20
N GLN A 288 -6.73 6.53 -26.14
CA GLN A 288 -8.04 6.20 -25.60
C GLN A 288 -8.41 7.06 -24.38
N CYS A 289 -9.69 7.46 -24.30
CA CYS A 289 -10.25 8.00 -23.07
C CYS A 289 -10.31 6.92 -21.98
N ALA A 290 -10.47 7.32 -20.71
CA ALA A 290 -10.42 6.42 -19.56
C ALA A 290 -11.25 5.14 -19.75
N ASP A 291 -12.54 5.26 -20.08
CA ASP A 291 -13.45 4.12 -20.26
C ASP A 291 -12.98 3.14 -21.35
N SER A 292 -12.60 3.67 -22.52
CA SER A 292 -12.12 2.84 -23.62
C SER A 292 -10.76 2.19 -23.33
N ALA A 293 -9.87 2.92 -22.65
CA ALA A 293 -8.56 2.43 -22.22
C ALA A 293 -8.71 1.32 -21.20
N LEU A 294 -9.65 1.46 -20.26
CA LEU A 294 -9.92 0.46 -19.24
C LEU A 294 -10.48 -0.83 -19.86
N GLY A 295 -11.48 -0.72 -20.73
CA GLY A 295 -12.04 -1.89 -21.43
C GLY A 295 -10.98 -2.64 -22.24
N ARG A 296 -10.03 -1.94 -22.85
CA ARG A 296 -8.90 -2.58 -23.54
C ARG A 296 -7.89 -3.17 -22.56
N ALA A 297 -7.50 -2.43 -21.53
CA ALA A 297 -6.58 -2.88 -20.50
C ALA A 297 -7.06 -4.18 -19.82
N GLN A 298 -8.35 -4.31 -19.53
CA GLN A 298 -8.97 -5.51 -18.97
C GLN A 298 -8.89 -6.73 -19.89
N THR A 299 -8.71 -6.55 -21.21
CA THR A 299 -8.48 -7.68 -22.13
C THR A 299 -7.01 -8.10 -22.23
N LEU A 300 -6.09 -7.22 -21.80
CA LEU A 300 -4.65 -7.47 -21.72
C LEU A 300 -4.21 -7.99 -20.34
N ALA A 301 -5.03 -7.72 -19.33
CA ALA A 301 -4.97 -8.28 -17.99
C ALA A 301 -4.74 -9.80 -18.05
N SER A 302 -3.71 -10.26 -17.34
CA SER A 302 -3.37 -11.69 -17.24
C SER A 302 -3.73 -12.15 -15.83
N PRO A 303 -4.11 -13.41 -15.63
CA PRO A 303 -4.56 -13.88 -14.31
C PRO A 303 -3.55 -13.52 -13.20
N ALA A 304 -4.10 -13.01 -12.10
CA ALA A 304 -3.35 -12.52 -10.96
C ALA A 304 -2.71 -13.69 -10.20
N ASP A 305 -1.44 -13.98 -10.48
CA ASP A 305 -0.56 -14.76 -9.57
C ASP A 305 0.93 -14.73 -9.95
N ASP A 306 1.30 -14.14 -11.09
CA ASP A 306 2.68 -14.13 -11.53
C ASP A 306 3.50 -13.04 -10.80
N SER A 307 4.36 -13.48 -9.88
CA SER A 307 5.30 -12.60 -9.17
C SER A 307 6.37 -11.99 -10.08
N TYR A 308 6.51 -12.52 -11.31
CA TYR A 308 7.44 -12.07 -12.34
C TYR A 308 6.87 -12.38 -13.73
N PHE A 309 7.24 -11.58 -14.73
CA PHE A 309 6.91 -11.84 -16.14
C PHE A 309 8.02 -12.63 -16.82
N SER A 310 7.69 -13.70 -17.56
CA SER A 310 8.66 -14.49 -18.31
C SER A 310 8.64 -14.19 -19.81
N GLU A 311 9.80 -13.90 -20.38
CA GLU A 311 10.05 -13.80 -21.80
C GLU A 311 10.99 -14.92 -22.24
N ARG A 312 10.59 -15.71 -23.22
CA ARG A 312 11.39 -16.85 -23.69
C ARG A 312 11.90 -16.56 -25.10
N LEU A 313 13.22 -16.58 -25.30
CA LEU A 313 13.86 -16.23 -26.57
C LEU A 313 14.30 -17.45 -27.39
N HIS A 314 14.86 -18.46 -26.71
CA HIS A 314 15.25 -19.72 -27.32
C HIS A 314 14.83 -20.86 -26.38
N ILE A 315 14.03 -21.78 -26.91
CA ILE A 315 13.54 -22.92 -26.15
C ILE A 315 13.63 -24.16 -27.01
N ASP A 316 14.45 -25.12 -26.58
CA ASP A 316 14.13 -26.53 -26.80
C ASP A 316 13.79 -27.18 -25.46
N ALA A 317 12.54 -27.01 -25.03
CA ALA A 317 12.05 -27.47 -23.72
C ALA A 317 12.16 -28.99 -23.56
N ALA A 318 12.15 -29.73 -24.67
CA ALA A 318 12.37 -31.17 -24.66
C ALA A 318 13.83 -31.53 -24.38
N GLN A 319 14.75 -30.60 -24.65
CA GLN A 319 16.19 -30.78 -24.47
C GLN A 319 16.74 -30.13 -23.20
N LEU A 320 15.98 -29.33 -22.45
CA LEU A 320 16.43 -28.78 -21.16
C LEU A 320 16.99 -29.85 -20.20
N PRO A 321 16.45 -31.10 -20.12
CA PRO A 321 17.06 -32.17 -19.34
C PRO A 321 18.46 -32.63 -19.81
N GLN A 322 18.88 -32.24 -21.01
CA GLN A 322 20.21 -32.51 -21.58
C GLN A 322 21.22 -31.39 -21.27
N ALA A 323 20.79 -30.34 -20.55
CA ALA A 323 21.69 -29.29 -20.11
C ALA A 323 22.78 -29.88 -19.21
N ALA A 324 23.99 -29.33 -19.28
CA ALA A 324 25.07 -29.59 -18.34
C ALA A 324 25.21 -28.45 -17.32
N PHE A 325 24.82 -27.23 -17.72
CA PHE A 325 24.96 -26.02 -16.92
C PHE A 325 23.67 -25.20 -16.97
N LEU A 326 23.27 -24.65 -15.82
CA LEU A 326 22.21 -23.65 -15.72
C LEU A 326 22.74 -22.41 -15.01
N THR A 327 22.71 -21.29 -15.70
CA THR A 327 23.18 -20.00 -15.19
C THR A 327 22.01 -19.02 -15.10
N LEU A 328 21.91 -18.33 -13.98
CA LEU A 328 20.99 -17.23 -13.75
C LEU A 328 21.80 -15.94 -13.57
N THR A 329 21.75 -15.06 -14.56
CA THR A 329 22.40 -13.74 -14.50
C THR A 329 21.42 -12.69 -13.96
N GLU A 330 21.76 -12.03 -12.86
CA GLU A 330 20.96 -10.96 -12.27
C GLU A 330 21.33 -9.58 -12.82
N HIS A 331 20.36 -8.91 -13.44
CA HIS A 331 20.50 -7.58 -14.01
C HIS A 331 20.02 -6.55 -13.01
N SER A 332 20.90 -5.63 -12.62
CA SER A 332 20.62 -4.60 -11.60
C SER A 332 20.74 -3.17 -12.12
N LEU A 333 19.95 -2.27 -11.54
CA LEU A 333 19.90 -0.84 -11.87
C LEU A 333 20.22 0.05 -10.65
N GLY A 334 21.48 0.06 -10.22
CA GLY A 334 21.95 0.89 -9.10
C GLY A 334 21.07 0.70 -7.85
N ALA A 335 20.53 1.79 -7.31
CA ALA A 335 19.67 1.77 -6.12
C ALA A 335 18.33 1.02 -6.30
N LEU A 336 17.90 0.71 -7.53
CA LEU A 336 16.70 -0.11 -7.76
C LEU A 336 16.94 -1.60 -7.53
N GLY A 337 18.20 -2.02 -7.37
CA GLY A 337 18.54 -3.44 -7.21
C GLY A 337 18.18 -4.27 -8.45
N PRO A 338 17.82 -5.56 -8.27
CA PRO A 338 17.47 -6.46 -9.37
C PRO A 338 16.21 -6.01 -10.11
N VAL A 339 16.28 -6.03 -11.45
CA VAL A 339 15.17 -5.64 -12.35
C VAL A 339 14.85 -6.69 -13.40
N ALA A 340 15.77 -7.60 -13.68
CA ALA A 340 15.55 -8.75 -14.55
C ALA A 340 16.57 -9.86 -14.22
N HIS A 341 16.28 -11.07 -14.67
CA HIS A 341 17.20 -12.20 -14.63
C HIS A 341 17.26 -12.84 -16.02
N THR A 342 18.46 -13.11 -16.53
CA THR A 342 18.62 -13.93 -17.73
C THR A 342 18.94 -15.34 -17.33
N VAL A 343 18.13 -16.28 -17.80
CA VAL A 343 18.32 -17.71 -17.61
C VAL A 343 18.98 -18.26 -18.86
N TYR A 344 20.07 -18.97 -18.68
CA TYR A 344 20.84 -19.57 -19.75
C TYR A 344 21.17 -21.02 -19.39
N ALA A 345 20.78 -21.95 -20.26
CA ALA A 345 21.14 -23.36 -20.14
C ALA A 345 21.82 -23.85 -21.42
N GLN A 346 22.91 -24.60 -21.25
CA GLN A 346 23.69 -25.14 -22.36
C GLN A 346 24.02 -26.62 -22.16
N SER A 347 24.20 -27.35 -23.25
CA SER A 347 24.72 -28.72 -23.25
C SER A 347 26.21 -28.75 -22.90
N ALA A 348 26.76 -29.95 -22.66
CA ALA A 348 28.19 -30.13 -22.43
C ALA A 348 29.04 -29.71 -23.65
N ASP A 349 28.47 -29.77 -24.86
CA ASP A 349 29.12 -29.41 -26.11
C ASP A 349 28.99 -27.91 -26.45
N GLY A 350 28.38 -27.11 -25.56
CA GLY A 350 28.22 -25.66 -25.71
C GLY A 350 27.00 -25.23 -26.56
N GLU A 351 26.08 -26.15 -26.85
CA GLU A 351 24.82 -25.82 -27.53
C GLU A 351 23.87 -25.13 -26.55
N VAL A 352 23.28 -24.00 -26.96
CA VAL A 352 22.29 -23.28 -26.15
C VAL A 352 20.96 -24.01 -26.19
N LEU A 353 20.51 -24.54 -25.06
CA LEU A 353 19.24 -25.28 -24.94
C LEU A 353 18.10 -24.40 -24.43
N TYR A 354 18.44 -23.36 -23.66
CA TYR A 354 17.48 -22.39 -23.16
C TYR A 354 18.09 -21.00 -23.02
N LEU A 355 17.35 -20.00 -23.50
CA LEU A 355 17.61 -18.59 -23.21
C LEU A 355 16.28 -17.87 -22.98
N GLY A 356 16.14 -17.24 -21.80
CA GLY A 356 14.97 -16.45 -21.45
C GLY A 356 15.28 -15.38 -20.42
N HIS A 357 14.34 -14.46 -20.24
CA HIS A 357 14.40 -13.38 -19.28
C HIS A 357 13.20 -13.45 -18.32
N GLU A 358 13.47 -13.30 -17.03
CA GLU A 358 12.47 -13.18 -15.99
C GLU A 358 12.49 -11.75 -15.46
N TYR A 359 11.32 -11.13 -15.34
CA TYR A 359 11.18 -9.73 -14.93
C TYR A 359 10.38 -9.65 -13.63
N PRO A 360 11.06 -9.57 -12.47
CA PRO A 360 10.40 -9.42 -11.18
C PRO A 360 9.47 -8.19 -11.14
N LEU A 361 8.20 -8.43 -10.82
CA LEU A 361 7.18 -7.37 -10.74
C LEU A 361 7.06 -6.78 -9.32
N SER A 362 7.62 -7.46 -8.33
CA SER A 362 7.69 -7.02 -6.93
C SER A 362 9.03 -7.40 -6.30
N PRO A 363 9.38 -6.84 -5.13
CA PRO A 363 10.55 -7.30 -4.37
C PRO A 363 10.51 -8.81 -4.07
N ALA A 364 9.34 -9.37 -3.76
CA ALA A 364 9.16 -10.80 -3.54
C ALA A 364 9.38 -11.62 -4.83
N GLY A 365 9.09 -11.03 -5.99
CA GLY A 365 9.33 -11.63 -7.30
C GLY A 365 10.80 -11.95 -7.58
N VAL A 366 11.74 -11.15 -7.04
CA VAL A 366 13.19 -11.41 -7.20
C VAL A 366 13.55 -12.76 -6.59
N GLU A 367 13.08 -12.99 -5.37
CA GLU A 367 13.30 -14.22 -4.64
C GLU A 367 12.53 -15.40 -5.27
N ALA A 368 11.31 -15.15 -5.78
CA ALA A 368 10.53 -16.14 -6.49
C ALA A 368 11.25 -16.67 -7.75
N VAL A 369 11.85 -15.77 -8.56
CA VAL A 369 12.63 -16.16 -9.75
C VAL A 369 13.81 -17.02 -9.37
N ARG A 370 14.61 -16.61 -8.37
CA ARG A 370 15.79 -17.35 -7.91
C ARG A 370 15.41 -18.76 -7.44
N ARG A 371 14.42 -18.85 -6.57
CA ARG A 371 13.92 -20.12 -6.03
C ARG A 371 13.40 -21.04 -7.12
N HIS A 372 12.64 -20.50 -8.08
CA HIS A 372 12.10 -21.28 -9.19
C HIS A 372 13.20 -21.96 -9.99
N TRP A 373 14.24 -21.20 -10.39
CA TRP A 373 15.32 -21.74 -11.22
C TRP A 373 16.33 -22.59 -10.45
N GLU A 374 16.56 -22.30 -9.17
CA GLU A 374 17.34 -23.17 -8.28
C GLU A 374 16.65 -24.53 -8.09
N GLN A 375 15.35 -24.53 -7.82
CA GLN A 375 14.57 -25.77 -7.74
C GLN A 375 14.60 -26.51 -9.07
N LYS A 376 14.45 -25.82 -10.19
CA LYS A 376 14.48 -26.43 -11.52
C LYS A 376 15.82 -27.09 -11.83
N ALA A 377 16.93 -26.45 -11.47
CA ALA A 377 18.26 -27.03 -11.62
C ALA A 377 18.43 -28.28 -10.75
N SER A 378 17.94 -28.26 -9.50
CA SER A 378 17.96 -29.41 -8.60
C SER A 378 17.17 -30.60 -9.14
N GLU A 379 15.96 -30.36 -9.68
CA GLU A 379 15.12 -31.39 -10.33
C GLU A 379 15.81 -32.06 -11.53
N LEU A 380 16.66 -31.31 -12.22
CA LEU A 380 17.39 -31.77 -13.40
C LEU A 380 18.81 -32.29 -13.08
N GLY A 381 19.25 -32.23 -11.82
CA GLY A 381 20.60 -32.61 -11.41
C GLY A 381 21.71 -31.71 -11.98
N LEU A 382 21.39 -30.45 -12.26
CA LEU A 382 22.31 -29.49 -12.88
C LEU A 382 23.09 -28.69 -11.84
N ASN A 383 24.30 -28.25 -12.22
CA ASN A 383 25.01 -27.21 -11.47
C ASN A 383 24.33 -25.85 -11.72
N PHE A 384 23.82 -25.25 -10.65
CA PHE A 384 23.18 -23.93 -10.66
C PHE A 384 24.19 -22.83 -10.32
N HIS A 385 24.31 -21.83 -11.19
CA HIS A 385 25.17 -20.67 -10.99
C HIS A 385 24.37 -19.37 -11.00
N LEU A 386 24.36 -18.65 -9.88
CA LEU A 386 23.80 -17.30 -9.78
C LEU A 386 24.91 -16.27 -9.95
N LEU A 387 24.83 -15.46 -11.00
CA LEU A 387 25.80 -14.41 -11.31
C LEU A 387 25.19 -13.03 -11.04
N GLN A 388 25.87 -12.20 -10.23
CA GLN A 388 25.38 -10.89 -9.80
C GLN A 388 26.36 -9.77 -10.18
N PRO A 389 26.45 -9.39 -11.46
CA PRO A 389 27.40 -8.36 -11.93
C PRO A 389 27.12 -6.94 -11.38
N GLY A 390 26.02 -6.71 -10.66
CA GLY A 390 25.67 -5.40 -10.10
C GLY A 390 25.25 -4.35 -11.14
N ARG A 391 25.13 -4.74 -12.40
CA ARG A 391 24.72 -3.91 -13.54
C ARG A 391 23.86 -4.72 -14.50
N MET A 392 23.25 -4.06 -15.48
CA MET A 392 22.63 -4.78 -16.58
C MET A 392 23.68 -5.19 -17.61
N VAL A 393 23.74 -6.48 -17.91
CA VAL A 393 24.51 -7.03 -19.03
C VAL A 393 23.64 -6.98 -20.28
N MET A 394 24.06 -6.19 -21.28
CA MET A 394 23.30 -5.98 -22.51
C MET A 394 24.19 -6.11 -23.74
N ASP A 395 23.59 -6.50 -24.86
CA ASP A 395 24.18 -6.36 -26.19
C ASP A 395 24.19 -4.85 -26.56
N GLU A 396 25.38 -4.30 -26.82
CA GLU A 396 25.60 -2.89 -27.14
C GLU A 396 24.81 -2.46 -28.39
N ASP A 397 24.64 -3.36 -29.37
CA ASP A 397 24.04 -3.05 -30.67
C ASP A 397 22.53 -3.35 -30.74
N LYS A 398 22.04 -4.29 -29.92
CA LYS A 398 20.66 -4.81 -30.05
C LYS A 398 19.73 -4.46 -28.90
N HIS A 399 20.22 -3.79 -27.87
CA HIS A 399 19.42 -3.41 -26.69
C HIS A 399 18.73 -4.61 -26.02
N ARG A 400 19.38 -5.78 -26.05
CA ARG A 400 18.87 -7.02 -25.45
C ARG A 400 19.67 -7.38 -24.22
N LEU A 401 19.02 -7.97 -23.22
CA LEU A 401 19.71 -8.56 -22.08
C LEU A 401 20.51 -9.77 -22.54
N MET A 402 21.71 -9.93 -21.99
CA MET A 402 22.61 -11.04 -22.30
C MET A 402 22.98 -11.80 -21.03
N PRO A 403 23.13 -13.14 -21.09
CA PRO A 403 23.71 -13.86 -19.97
C PRO A 403 25.15 -13.41 -19.75
N LEU A 404 25.58 -13.36 -18.50
CA LEU A 404 27.00 -13.28 -18.18
C LEU A 404 27.57 -14.69 -18.35
N LEU A 405 28.54 -14.83 -19.25
CA LEU A 405 29.29 -16.07 -19.41
C LEU A 405 30.58 -15.89 -18.59
N GLU A 406 30.91 -16.85 -17.73
CA GLU A 406 32.23 -16.92 -17.10
C GLU A 406 33.24 -17.34 -18.18
N ASP A 407 34.37 -16.65 -18.27
CA ASP A 407 35.46 -16.93 -19.22
C ASP A 407 36.18 -18.26 -18.92
#